data_AF-A0A958BYN8-F1
#
_entry.id   AF-A0A958BYN8-F1
#
_cell.length_a   1.000
_cell.length_b   1.000
_cell.length_c   1.000
_cell.angle_alpha   90.00
_cell.angle_beta   90.00
_cell.angle_gamma   90.00
#
_symmetry.space_group_name_H-M   'P 1'
#
loop_
_entity.id
_entity.type
_entity.pdbx_description
1 polymer ?
#
loop_
_entity_poly.entity_id
_entity_poly.type
_entity_poly.pdbx_seq_one_letter_code
_entity_poly.pdbx_strand_id
1 'polypeptide(L)'
;MNTIKHTTEFEIAQPIEALFPLFSPEGEKWWVPGWDYVNIMGTTDLSEDYIFLTQSHDHASTQAIWLVKRYDPAAYLVQYYKVEPEDKVGIVTVRC
;
A
#
# COMPACT_ATOMS: atom_id res chain seq x y z
N MET A 1 15.97 7.25 -17.30
CA MET A 1 14.75 6.97 -16.53
C MET A 1 14.55 8.15 -15.60
N ASN A 2 13.46 8.90 -15.74
CA ASN A 2 13.19 10.05 -14.86
C ASN A 2 12.50 9.53 -13.60
N THR A 3 13.05 9.86 -12.43
CA THR A 3 12.45 9.53 -11.14
C THR A 3 11.99 10.82 -10.48
N ILE A 4 10.76 10.84 -10.01
CA ILE A 4 10.19 11.95 -9.24
C ILE A 4 9.93 11.43 -7.83
N LYS A 5 10.22 12.25 -6.81
CA LYS A 5 10.00 11.91 -5.41
C LYS A 5 9.22 13.03 -4.72
N HIS A 6 8.17 12.64 -4.01
CA HIS A 6 7.39 13.52 -3.14
C HIS A 6 7.34 12.91 -1.73
N THR A 7 7.26 13.77 -0.71
CA THR A 7 7.17 13.36 0.70
C THR A 7 6.35 14.39 1.45
N THR A 8 5.45 13.92 2.31
CA THR A 8 4.56 14.73 3.14
C THR A 8 4.48 14.08 4.52
N GLU A 9 4.34 14.90 5.55
CA GLU A 9 4.19 14.50 6.94
C GLU A 9 2.98 15.22 7.54
N PHE A 10 2.30 14.56 8.48
CA PHE A 10 1.13 15.10 9.16
C PHE A 10 0.93 14.39 10.50
N GLU A 11 0.18 15.03 11.41
CA GLU A 11 -0.09 14.49 12.74
C GLU A 11 -1.54 14.01 12.85
N ILE A 12 -1.74 12.87 13.52
CA ILE A 12 -3.06 12.37 13.90
C ILE A 12 -3.05 12.10 15.41
N ALA A 13 -4.04 12.62 16.13
CA ALA A 13 -4.22 12.37 17.56
C ALA A 13 -4.85 11.00 17.84
N GLN A 14 -4.19 9.92 17.41
CA GLN A 14 -4.57 8.53 17.67
C GLN A 14 -3.33 7.68 18.00
N PRO A 15 -3.46 6.57 18.74
CA PRO A 15 -2.34 5.66 19.01
C PRO A 15 -1.76 5.09 17.71
N ILE A 16 -0.43 5.02 17.64
CA ILE A 16 0.29 4.52 16.46
C ILE A 16 -0.06 3.07 16.15
N GLU A 17 -0.34 2.27 17.17
CA GLU A 17 -0.73 0.86 17.06
C GLU A 17 -2.09 0.68 16.38
N ALA A 18 -2.97 1.69 16.47
CA ALA A 18 -4.26 1.69 15.79
C ALA A 18 -4.16 2.27 14.37
N LEU A 19 -3.23 3.21 14.14
CA LEU A 19 -3.05 3.86 12.85
C LEU A 19 -2.25 3.02 11.86
N PHE A 20 -1.12 2.46 12.29
CA PHE A 20 -0.18 1.77 11.40
C PHE A 20 -0.85 0.61 10.61
N PRO A 21 -1.71 -0.24 11.23
CA PRO A 21 -2.41 -1.29 10.49
C PRO A 21 -3.36 -0.79 9.40
N LEU A 22 -3.81 0.47 9.45
CA LEU A 22 -4.69 1.07 8.42
C LEU A 22 -3.98 1.24 7.08
N PHE A 23 -2.65 1.27 7.07
CA PHE A 23 -1.82 1.29 5.87
C PHE A 23 -1.55 -0.12 5.36
N SER A 24 -2.58 -0.97 5.32
CA SER A 24 -2.53 -2.32 4.75
C SER A 24 -3.76 -2.55 3.88
N PRO A 25 -3.77 -3.54 2.97
CA PRO A 25 -4.94 -3.79 2.11
C PRO A 25 -6.22 -4.10 2.90
N GLU A 26 -6.10 -4.78 4.04
CA GLU A 26 -7.21 -4.97 4.98
C GLU A 26 -7.53 -3.70 5.77
N GLY A 27 -6.50 -2.96 6.17
CA GLY A 27 -6.61 -1.66 6.84
C GLY A 27 -7.42 -0.64 6.04
N GLU A 28 -7.20 -0.58 4.73
CA GLU A 28 -7.87 0.36 3.84
C GLU A 28 -9.38 0.11 3.72
N LYS A 29 -9.86 -1.13 3.90
CA LYS A 29 -11.30 -1.45 3.94
C LYS A 29 -12.05 -0.68 5.03
N TRP A 30 -11.38 -0.29 6.10
CA TRP A 30 -12.02 0.37 7.25
C TRP A 30 -12.33 1.84 7.00
N TRP A 31 -11.65 2.48 6.05
CA TRP A 31 -11.73 3.93 5.87
C TRP A 31 -11.83 4.39 4.42
N VAL A 32 -11.60 3.52 3.43
CA VAL A 32 -11.79 3.80 2.00
C VAL A 32 -13.11 3.18 1.53
N PRO A 33 -14.17 3.98 1.28
CA PRO A 33 -15.43 3.45 0.79
C PRO A 33 -15.27 2.77 -0.57
N GLY A 34 -15.80 1.55 -0.70
CA GLY A 34 -15.72 0.79 -1.95
C GLY A 34 -14.34 0.19 -2.25
N TRP A 35 -13.43 0.14 -1.27
CA TRP A 35 -12.15 -0.52 -1.43
C TRP A 35 -12.32 -2.00 -1.75
N ASP A 36 -11.90 -2.37 -2.97
CA ASP A 36 -11.91 -3.73 -3.46
C ASP A 36 -10.52 -4.10 -3.97
N TYR A 37 -9.99 -5.19 -3.41
CA TYR A 37 -8.67 -5.68 -3.74
C TYR A 37 -8.71 -7.20 -3.85
N VAL A 38 -7.89 -7.74 -4.76
CA VAL A 38 -7.74 -9.19 -4.95
C VAL A 38 -6.53 -9.66 -4.17
N ASN A 39 -6.77 -10.52 -3.18
CA ASN A 39 -5.73 -11.18 -2.41
C ASN A 39 -5.14 -12.36 -3.18
N ILE A 40 -3.83 -12.34 -3.42
CA ILE A 40 -3.13 -13.42 -4.13
C ILE A 40 -2.51 -14.44 -3.17
N MET A 41 -2.17 -14.01 -1.95
CA MET A 41 -1.42 -14.83 -0.98
C MET A 41 -2.28 -15.83 -0.22
N GLY A 42 -3.61 -15.64 -0.20
CA GLY A 42 -4.55 -16.51 0.53
C GLY A 42 -4.48 -16.36 2.05
N THR A 43 -3.65 -15.43 2.56
CA THR A 43 -3.63 -14.97 3.95
C THR A 43 -3.88 -13.47 3.97
N THR A 44 -4.34 -12.94 5.11
CA THR A 44 -4.49 -11.50 5.35
C THR A 44 -3.38 -10.93 6.22
N ASP A 45 -2.49 -11.79 6.73
CA ASP A 45 -1.34 -11.37 7.50
C ASP A 45 -0.33 -10.68 6.59
N LEU A 46 -0.16 -9.37 6.78
CA LEU A 46 0.78 -8.58 6.00
C LEU A 46 2.22 -8.98 6.35
N SER A 47 3.02 -9.26 5.34
CA SER A 47 4.44 -9.58 5.47
C SER A 47 5.22 -9.01 4.30
N GLU A 48 6.55 -9.04 4.39
CA GLU A 48 7.38 -8.91 3.18
C GLU A 48 6.95 -9.93 2.13
N ASP A 49 7.08 -9.55 0.86
CA ASP A 49 6.66 -10.32 -0.31
C ASP A 49 5.15 -10.58 -0.45
N TYR A 50 4.32 -9.98 0.41
CA TYR A 50 2.87 -10.07 0.27
C TYR A 50 2.39 -9.34 -1.00
N ILE A 51 1.57 -10.01 -1.81
CA ILE A 51 1.08 -9.51 -3.11
C ILE A 51 -0.45 -9.37 -3.09
N PHE A 52 -0.92 -8.25 -3.60
CA PHE A 52 -2.34 -8.00 -3.85
C PHE A 52 -2.53 -7.13 -5.08
N LEU A 53 -3.74 -7.17 -5.65
CA LEU A 53 -4.09 -6.41 -6.84
C LEU A 53 -5.23 -5.45 -6.54
N THR A 54 -5.19 -4.26 -7.12
CA THR A 54 -6.30 -3.29 -7.06
C THR A 54 -6.73 -2.94 -8.49
N GLN A 55 -8.03 -2.74 -8.71
CA GLN A 55 -8.50 -2.17 -9.97
C GLN A 55 -8.24 -0.65 -9.96
N SER A 56 -7.65 -0.13 -11.04
CA SER A 56 -7.56 1.32 -11.22
C SER A 56 -8.90 1.83 -11.73
N HIS A 57 -9.48 2.83 -11.07
CA HIS A 57 -10.67 3.52 -11.57
C HIS A 57 -10.35 4.44 -12.76
N ASP A 58 -9.08 4.71 -13.03
CA ASP A 58 -8.65 5.54 -14.16
C ASP A 58 -8.53 4.70 -15.43
N HIS A 59 -9.30 5.13 -16.44
CA HIS A 59 -9.61 4.53 -17.74
C HIS A 59 -8.43 4.03 -18.63
N ALA A 60 -7.19 4.07 -18.16
CA ALA A 60 -6.00 3.69 -18.93
C ALA A 60 -5.15 2.57 -18.30
N SER A 61 -5.32 2.25 -17.02
CA SER A 61 -4.56 1.18 -16.35
C SER A 61 -5.47 0.01 -16.01
N THR A 62 -5.13 -1.17 -16.50
CA THR A 62 -5.96 -2.37 -16.42
C THR A 62 -5.95 -3.02 -15.03
N GLN A 63 -4.89 -2.82 -14.23
CA GLN A 63 -4.76 -3.34 -12.87
C GLN A 63 -3.46 -2.81 -12.25
N ALA A 64 -3.46 -2.46 -10.96
CA ALA A 64 -2.21 -2.19 -10.24
C ALA A 64 -1.81 -3.43 -9.41
N ILE A 65 -0.55 -3.84 -9.54
CA ILE A 65 0.06 -4.90 -8.74
C ILE A 65 0.78 -4.24 -7.58
N TRP A 66 0.47 -4.66 -6.37
CA TRP A 66 1.14 -4.21 -5.17
C TRP A 66 1.94 -5.35 -4.56
N LEU A 67 3.19 -5.05 -4.19
CA LEU A 67 4.11 -5.97 -3.52
C LEU A 67 4.66 -5.27 -2.28
N VAL A 68 4.54 -5.91 -1.11
CA VAL A 68 5.18 -5.42 0.10
C VAL A 68 6.69 -5.63 -0.01
N LYS A 69 7.41 -4.52 -0.18
CA LYS A 69 8.86 -4.48 -0.29
C LYS A 69 9.56 -4.65 1.05
N ARG A 70 8.99 -4.07 2.11
CA ARG A 70 9.51 -4.11 3.47
C ARG A 70 8.37 -3.95 4.45
N TYR A 71 8.36 -4.73 5.51
CA TYR A 71 7.39 -4.63 6.59
C TYR A 71 8.07 -4.82 7.94
N ASP A 72 8.11 -3.75 8.72
CA ASP A 72 8.77 -3.71 10.02
C ASP A 72 7.81 -3.06 11.04
N PRO A 73 6.93 -3.86 11.67
CA PRO A 73 5.94 -3.33 12.61
C PRO A 73 6.56 -2.80 13.90
N ALA A 74 7.77 -3.24 14.27
CA ALA A 74 8.48 -2.72 15.44
C ALA A 74 8.99 -1.29 15.20
N ALA A 75 9.33 -0.96 13.95
CA ALA A 75 9.74 0.37 13.52
C ALA A 75 8.62 1.17 12.83
N TYR A 76 7.37 0.68 12.86
CA TYR A 76 6.21 1.27 12.19
C TYR A 76 6.48 1.69 10.74
N LEU A 77 7.14 0.81 9.99
CA LEU A 77 7.55 1.05 8.61
C LEU A 77 6.93 0.00 7.68
N VAL A 78 6.28 0.48 6.63
CA VAL A 78 5.89 -0.35 5.50
C VAL A 78 6.28 0.30 4.18
N GLN A 79 6.75 -0.52 3.24
CA GLN A 79 7.08 -0.08 1.89
C GLN A 79 6.40 -0.98 0.87
N TYR A 80 5.93 -0.39 -0.21
CA TYR A 80 5.30 -1.08 -1.32
C TYR A 80 6.00 -0.76 -2.63
N TYR A 81 6.09 -1.73 -3.52
CA TYR A 81 6.10 -1.46 -4.95
C TYR A 81 4.66 -1.39 -5.44
N LYS A 82 4.31 -0.32 -6.15
CA LYS A 82 3.10 -0.24 -6.99
C LYS A 82 3.54 -0.34 -8.43
N VAL A 83 3.17 -1.43 -9.11
CA VAL A 83 3.46 -1.66 -10.51
C VAL A 83 2.17 -1.46 -11.30
N GLU A 84 2.17 -0.49 -12.19
CA GLU A 84 1.13 -0.26 -13.20
C GLU A 84 1.72 -0.71 -14.54
N PRO A 85 1.37 -1.92 -15.03
CA PRO A 85 1.93 -2.46 -16.27
C PRO A 85 1.79 -1.47 -17.42
N GLU A 86 2.81 -1.39 -18.27
CA GLU A 86 2.87 -0.50 -19.45
C GLU A 86 2.89 1.01 -19.14
N ASP A 87 2.79 1.42 -17.87
CA ASP A 87 2.83 2.84 -17.45
C ASP A 87 4.05 3.13 -16.56
N LYS A 88 4.03 2.68 -15.30
CA LYS A 88 5.05 3.07 -14.32
C LYS A 88 5.20 2.11 -13.14
N VAL A 89 6.30 2.29 -12.41
CA VAL A 89 6.55 1.66 -11.11
C VAL A 89 6.82 2.75 -10.08
N GLY A 90 6.10 2.69 -8.96
CA GLY A 90 6.26 3.58 -7.82
C GLY A 90 6.72 2.82 -6.57
N ILE A 91 7.42 3.52 -5.68
CA ILE A 91 7.68 3.05 -4.32
C ILE A 91 6.91 3.93 -3.37
N VAL A 92 6.03 3.33 -2.57
CA VAL A 92 5.33 4.00 -1.48
C VAL A 92 6.02 3.63 -0.18
N THR A 93 6.30 4.61 0.67
CA THR A 93 6.87 4.40 2.01
C THR A 93 5.98 5.10 3.02
N VAL A 94 5.52 4.33 4.00
CA VAL A 94 4.80 4.86 5.16
C VAL A 94 5.66 4.59 6.39
N ARG A 95 5.87 5.65 7.17
CA ARG A 95 6.46 5.59 8.50
C ARG A 95 5.57 6.38 9.44
N CYS A 96 5.08 5.75 10.49
CA CYS A 96 4.32 6.40 11.55
C CYS A 96 5.23 6.76 12.74
#